data_AF-A0A937IWF6-F1
#
_entry.id   AF-A0A937IWF6-F1
#
_cell.length_a   1.000
_cell.length_b   1.000
_cell.length_c   1.000
_cell.angle_alpha   90.00
_cell.angle_beta   90.00
_cell.angle_gamma   90.00
#
_symmetry.space_group_name_H-M   'P 1'
#
loop_
_entity.id
_entity.type
_entity.pdbx_description
1 polymer ?
#
loop_
_entity_poly.entity_id
_entity_poly.type
_entity_poly.pdbx_seq_one_letter_code
_entity_poly.pdbx_strand_id
1 'polypeptide(L)'
;MRLDDLAKSFGDKAKFFGVYIREAHAEGEDQVIRNLDEDVIFEQPTTEDERAEIAATCMLRYNFSFPMLLDGMDNDAEYKYQSWPDRLYIISPDGKIAYQGGMGPLYFDVDEFEQEMHKIMS
;
A
#
# COMPACT_ATOMS: atom_id res chain seq x y z
N MET A 1 -9.49 3.00 10.56
CA MET A 1 -8.54 1.92 10.22
C MET A 1 -7.17 2.50 10.48
N ARG A 2 -6.25 1.76 11.13
CA ARG A 2 -5.01 2.34 11.68
C ARG A 2 -4.26 3.30 10.73
N LEU A 3 -4.03 2.94 9.47
CA LEU A 3 -3.34 3.81 8.50
C LEU A 3 -4.10 5.10 8.18
N ASP A 4 -5.43 5.03 8.09
CA ASP A 4 -6.28 6.21 7.89
C ASP A 4 -6.27 7.14 9.11
N ASP A 5 -6.24 6.55 10.31
CA ASP A 5 -6.18 7.29 11.57
C ASP A 5 -4.84 8.04 11.69
N LEU A 6 -3.74 7.41 11.25
CA LEU A 6 -2.42 8.04 11.13
C LEU A 6 -2.41 9.17 10.10
N ALA A 7 -3.00 8.93 8.91
CA ALA A 7 -3.07 9.93 7.85
C ALA A 7 -3.82 11.20 8.30
N LYS A 8 -4.91 11.04 9.05
CA LYS A 8 -5.66 12.15 9.64
C LYS A 8 -4.86 12.88 10.72
N SER A 9 -4.13 12.14 11.56
CA SER A 9 -3.37 12.72 12.69
C SER A 9 -2.11 13.47 12.25
N PHE A 10 -1.49 13.03 11.14
CA PHE A 10 -0.25 13.61 10.62
C PHE A 10 -0.41 14.37 9.31
N GLY A 11 -1.63 14.55 8.81
CA GLY A 11 -1.91 15.17 7.50
C GLY A 11 -1.41 16.62 7.34
N ASP A 12 -1.20 17.33 8.45
CA ASP A 12 -0.60 18.67 8.47
C ASP A 12 0.94 18.64 8.31
N LYS A 13 1.56 17.49 8.58
CA LYS A 13 3.03 17.31 8.58
C LYS A 13 3.53 16.48 7.40
N ALA A 14 2.72 15.54 6.92
CA ALA A 14 3.08 14.63 5.83
C ALA A 14 1.93 14.42 4.85
N LYS A 15 2.28 14.01 3.63
CA LYS A 15 1.32 13.56 2.63
C LYS A 15 1.32 12.04 2.59
N PHE A 16 0.13 11.47 2.62
CA PHE A 16 -0.08 10.03 2.57
C PHE A 16 -0.54 9.64 1.17
N PHE A 17 -0.02 8.51 0.70
CA PHE A 17 -0.39 7.90 -0.57
C PHE A 17 -0.44 6.39 -0.37
N GLY A 18 -1.51 5.75 -0.83
CA GLY A 18 -1.48 4.33 -1.14
C GLY A 18 -0.92 4.17 -2.56
N VAL A 19 -0.10 3.15 -2.80
CA VAL A 19 0.33 2.79 -4.16
C VAL A 19 -0.15 1.37 -4.41
N TYR A 20 -1.10 1.23 -5.34
CA TYR A 20 -1.63 -0.06 -5.74
C TYR A 20 -0.64 -0.72 -6.71
N ILE A 21 -0.11 -1.87 -6.29
CA ILE A 21 0.85 -2.68 -7.06
C ILE A 21 0.18 -3.98 -7.55
N ARG A 22 0.92 -4.83 -8.26
CA ARG A 22 0.42 -6.14 -8.71
C ARG A 22 -0.09 -7.01 -7.55
N GLU A 23 -1.10 -7.84 -7.82
CA GLU A 23 -1.72 -8.69 -6.80
C GLU A 23 -0.71 -9.65 -6.17
N ALA A 24 -0.86 -9.89 -4.87
CA ALA A 24 -0.10 -10.92 -4.18
C ALA A 24 -0.69 -12.33 -4.38
N HIS A 25 -1.99 -12.40 -4.71
CA HIS A 25 -2.76 -13.64 -4.87
C HIS A 25 -3.75 -13.49 -6.02
N ALA A 26 -3.25 -13.51 -7.26
CA ALA A 26 -4.14 -13.47 -8.41
C ALA A 26 -4.95 -14.76 -8.56
N GLU A 27 -6.10 -14.70 -9.25
CA GLU A 27 -6.88 -15.88 -9.61
C GLU A 27 -5.98 -16.92 -10.30
N GLY A 28 -5.95 -18.14 -9.76
CA GLY A 28 -5.03 -19.21 -10.21
C GLY A 28 -3.72 -19.35 -9.42
N GLU A 29 -3.41 -18.43 -8.52
CA GLU A 29 -2.31 -18.54 -7.55
C GLU A 29 -2.80 -19.07 -6.18
N ASP A 30 -1.88 -19.37 -5.26
CA ASP A 30 -2.23 -19.78 -3.90
C ASP A 30 -3.04 -18.66 -3.22
N GLN A 31 -4.35 -18.87 -3.07
CA GLN A 31 -5.27 -17.91 -2.47
C GLN A 31 -5.18 -17.92 -0.93
N VAL A 32 -5.39 -16.76 -0.31
CA VAL A 32 -5.58 -16.67 1.14
C VAL A 32 -7.06 -16.83 1.48
N ILE A 33 -7.37 -17.52 2.59
CA ILE A 33 -8.76 -17.81 3.03
C ILE A 33 -9.60 -16.53 3.11
N ARG A 34 -8.99 -15.41 3.48
CA ARG A 34 -9.65 -14.10 3.54
C ARG A 34 -10.17 -13.62 2.18
N ASN A 35 -9.44 -13.85 1.09
CA ASN A 35 -9.89 -13.46 -0.26
C ASN A 35 -11.11 -14.30 -0.70
N LEU A 36 -11.12 -15.58 -0.33
CA LEU A 36 -12.24 -16.50 -0.60
C LEU A 36 -13.48 -16.14 0.21
N ASP A 37 -13.33 -15.81 1.50
CA ASP A 37 -14.43 -15.40 2.38
C ASP A 37 -15.01 -14.03 2.01
N GLU A 38 -14.20 -13.15 1.41
CA GLU A 38 -14.58 -11.78 1.04
C GLU A 38 -14.93 -11.62 -0.47
N ASP A 39 -14.95 -12.73 -1.23
CA ASP A 39 -15.19 -12.79 -2.68
C ASP A 39 -14.29 -11.82 -3.48
N VAL A 40 -13.03 -11.69 -3.06
CA VAL A 40 -11.99 -10.84 -3.67
C VAL A 40 -11.02 -11.73 -4.41
N ILE A 41 -11.46 -12.29 -5.52
CA ILE A 41 -10.64 -13.10 -6.41
C ILE A 41 -10.54 -12.33 -7.72
N PHE A 42 -9.37 -11.77 -7.99
CA PHE A 42 -9.09 -11.02 -9.21
C PHE A 42 -7.93 -11.66 -9.95
N GLU A 43 -8.03 -11.82 -11.27
CA GLU A 43 -6.86 -12.10 -12.11
C GLU A 43 -5.83 -10.97 -11.99
N GLN A 44 -4.56 -11.24 -12.31
CA GLN A 44 -3.59 -10.14 -12.45
C GLN A 44 -4.09 -9.20 -13.54
N PRO A 45 -4.19 -7.88 -13.26
CA PRO A 45 -4.59 -6.93 -14.29
C PRO A 45 -3.55 -6.93 -15.42
N THR A 46 -4.03 -6.96 -16.65
CA THR A 46 -3.21 -6.88 -17.87
C THR A 46 -3.19 -5.48 -18.48
N THR A 47 -4.10 -4.61 -18.02
CA THR A 47 -4.20 -3.21 -18.44
C THR A 47 -4.26 -2.25 -17.25
N GLU A 48 -3.97 -0.97 -17.50
CA GLU A 48 -4.07 0.09 -16.47
C GLU A 48 -5.51 0.26 -15.98
N ASP A 49 -6.49 0.15 -16.88
CA ASP A 49 -7.92 0.26 -16.54
C ASP A 49 -8.37 -0.88 -15.61
N GLU A 50 -7.98 -2.13 -15.90
CA GLU A 50 -8.23 -3.27 -15.02
C GLU A 50 -7.61 -3.06 -13.63
N ARG A 51 -6.35 -2.60 -13.57
CA ARG A 51 -5.69 -2.28 -12.30
C ARG A 51 -6.44 -1.18 -11.55
N ALA A 52 -6.94 -0.18 -12.25
CA ALA A 52 -7.72 0.91 -11.66
C ALA A 52 -9.05 0.41 -11.07
N GLU A 53 -9.74 -0.51 -11.74
CA GLU A 53 -11.00 -1.11 -11.26
C GLU A 53 -10.79 -1.91 -9.96
N ILE A 54 -9.72 -2.71 -9.90
CA ILE A 54 -9.38 -3.47 -8.69
C ILE A 54 -8.98 -2.52 -7.56
N ALA A 55 -8.11 -1.55 -7.84
CA ALA A 55 -7.70 -0.53 -6.87
C ALA A 55 -8.90 0.28 -6.34
N ALA A 56 -9.87 0.61 -7.20
CA ALA A 56 -11.09 1.30 -6.81
C ALA A 56 -11.92 0.47 -5.83
N THR A 57 -11.98 -0.85 -6.01
CA THR A 57 -12.66 -1.77 -5.09
C THR A 57 -11.99 -1.74 -3.70
N CYS A 58 -10.66 -1.76 -3.66
CA CYS A 58 -9.89 -1.60 -2.42
C CYS A 58 -10.13 -0.24 -1.76
N MET A 59 -10.11 0.86 -2.53
CA MET A 59 -10.42 2.21 -2.03
C MET A 59 -11.83 2.32 -1.45
N LEU A 60 -12.85 1.81 -2.14
CA LEU A 60 -14.23 1.87 -1.68
C LEU A 60 -14.45 1.07 -0.40
N ARG A 61 -13.78 -0.08 -0.28
CA ARG A 61 -13.88 -0.94 0.91
C ARG A 61 -13.30 -0.27 2.15
N TYR A 62 -12.14 0.36 2.01
CA TYR A 62 -11.40 0.91 3.15
C TYR A 62 -11.64 2.39 3.39
N ASN A 63 -12.13 3.11 2.37
CA ASN A 63 -12.50 4.51 2.41
C ASN A 63 -11.41 5.40 3.03
N PHE A 64 -10.18 5.21 2.57
CA PHE A 64 -9.03 5.99 3.01
C PHE A 64 -9.22 7.48 2.71
N SER A 65 -8.81 8.33 3.64
CA SER A 65 -8.81 9.80 3.49
C SER A 65 -7.71 10.33 2.58
N PHE A 66 -6.79 9.47 2.15
CA PHE A 66 -5.66 9.79 1.30
C PHE A 66 -5.81 9.13 -0.09
N PRO A 67 -5.20 9.72 -1.13
CA PRO A 67 -5.28 9.19 -2.48
C PRO A 67 -4.57 7.84 -2.62
N MET A 68 -5.12 6.98 -3.48
CA MET A 68 -4.44 5.81 -4.00
C MET A 68 -3.94 6.10 -5.42
N LEU A 69 -2.65 5.88 -5.62
CA LEU A 69 -1.97 5.91 -6.90
C LEU A 69 -1.89 4.49 -7.46
N LEU A 70 -1.72 4.36 -8.77
CA LEU A 70 -1.46 3.09 -9.42
C LEU A 70 0.01 3.03 -9.81
N ASP A 71 0.67 1.92 -9.53
CA ASP A 71 1.96 1.64 -10.16
C ASP A 71 1.76 1.39 -11.67
N GLY A 72 2.80 1.61 -12.46
CA GLY A 72 2.79 1.31 -13.89
C GLY A 72 2.63 -0.19 -14.14
N MET A 73 2.13 -0.58 -15.32
CA MET A 73 1.98 -2.00 -15.67
C MET A 73 3.33 -2.74 -15.78
N ASP A 74 4.44 -2.01 -15.90
CA ASP A 74 5.80 -2.54 -15.80
C ASP A 74 6.27 -2.80 -14.35
N ASN A 75 5.47 -2.43 -13.36
CA ASN A 75 5.71 -2.56 -11.92
C ASN A 75 6.99 -1.85 -11.46
N ASP A 76 7.36 -0.75 -12.11
CA ASP A 76 8.63 -0.05 -11.87
C ASP A 76 8.75 0.46 -10.42
N ALA A 77 7.66 0.99 -9.82
CA ALA A 77 7.71 1.45 -8.44
C ALA A 77 7.84 0.25 -7.48
N GLU A 78 7.06 -0.82 -7.67
CA GLU A 78 7.16 -2.04 -6.88
C GLU A 78 8.58 -2.59 -6.89
N TYR A 79 9.21 -2.72 -8.06
CA TYR A 79 10.58 -3.21 -8.18
C TYR A 79 11.60 -2.28 -7.52
N LYS A 80 11.51 -0.96 -7.71
CA LYS A 80 12.46 -0.01 -7.11
C LYS A 80 12.34 0.07 -5.59
N TYR A 81 11.13 -0.05 -5.07
CA TYR A 81 10.86 -0.03 -3.64
C TYR A 81 10.80 -1.43 -3.01
N GLN A 82 10.95 -2.52 -3.77
CA GLN A 82 10.89 -3.89 -3.23
C GLN A 82 9.67 -4.06 -2.31
N SER A 83 8.51 -3.63 -2.78
CA SER A 83 7.33 -3.40 -1.94
C SER A 83 6.30 -4.54 -2.00
N TRP A 84 6.53 -5.56 -2.82
CA TRP A 84 5.66 -6.73 -2.83
C TRP A 84 5.83 -7.59 -1.56
N PRO A 85 4.74 -8.11 -0.96
CA PRO A 85 3.33 -7.88 -1.32
C PRO A 85 2.75 -6.58 -0.74
N ASP A 86 3.29 -6.11 0.39
CA ASP A 86 3.00 -4.79 0.96
C ASP A 86 4.24 -4.27 1.73
N ARG A 87 4.35 -2.93 1.81
CA ARG A 87 5.47 -2.27 2.51
C ARG A 87 5.18 -0.82 2.86
N LEU A 88 5.72 -0.36 3.98
CA LEU A 88 5.60 1.03 4.46
C LEU A 88 6.90 1.80 4.24
N TYR A 89 6.78 3.05 3.81
CA TYR A 89 7.90 3.95 3.56
C TYR A 89 7.62 5.35 4.12
N ILE A 90 8.68 6.03 4.58
CA ILE A 90 8.67 7.48 4.79
C ILE A 90 9.73 8.08 3.86
N ILE A 91 9.31 9.02 3.02
CA ILE A 91 10.20 9.75 2.13
C ILE A 91 10.42 11.15 2.70
N SER A 92 11.68 11.55 2.86
CA SER A 92 12.06 12.86 3.36
C SER A 92 11.83 13.96 2.31
N PRO A 93 11.79 15.25 2.72
CA PRO A 93 11.64 16.36 1.78
C PRO A 93 12.75 16.47 0.70
N ASP A 94 13.94 15.91 0.93
CA ASP A 94 15.02 15.83 -0.05
C ASP A 94 14.94 14.59 -0.96
N GLY A 95 13.83 13.84 -0.91
CA GLY A 95 13.54 12.72 -1.79
C GLY A 95 14.27 11.43 -1.42
N LYS A 96 14.74 11.29 -0.19
CA LYS A 96 15.41 10.08 0.30
C LYS A 96 14.49 9.24 1.15
N ILE A 97 14.79 7.95 1.26
CA ILE A 97 14.10 7.05 2.18
C ILE A 97 14.56 7.38 3.60
N ALA A 98 13.66 7.95 4.40
CA ALA A 98 13.86 8.20 5.83
C ALA A 98 13.51 6.97 6.67
N TYR A 99 12.56 6.16 6.21
CA TYR A 99 12.19 4.88 6.80
C TYR A 99 11.76 3.89 5.70
N GLN A 100 12.18 2.64 5.88
CA GLN A 100 11.80 1.50 5.06
C GLN A 100 11.40 0.37 6.00
N GLY A 101 10.11 0.00 5.99
CA GLY A 101 9.60 -1.09 6.80
C GLY A 101 10.10 -2.47 6.36
N GLY A 102 9.82 -3.46 7.20
CA GLY A 102 10.03 -4.87 6.85
C GLY A 102 9.19 -5.31 5.65
N MET A 103 9.56 -6.45 5.04
CA MET A 103 8.82 -7.02 3.92
C MET A 103 7.53 -7.69 4.40
N GLY A 104 6.41 -7.30 3.79
CA GLY A 104 5.12 -7.88 4.05
C GLY A 104 4.95 -9.35 3.65
N PRO A 105 3.85 -9.99 4.09
CA PRO A 105 2.96 -9.51 5.15
C PRO A 105 3.58 -9.74 6.55
N LEU A 106 4.63 -10.57 6.65
CA LEU A 106 5.19 -11.02 7.92
C LEU A 106 5.75 -9.88 8.77
N TYR A 107 6.32 -8.85 8.14
CA TYR A 107 6.93 -7.71 8.81
C TYR A 107 6.23 -6.37 8.52
N PHE A 108 4.95 -6.41 8.13
CA PHE A 108 4.14 -5.21 7.99
C PHE A 108 3.74 -4.70 9.37
N ASP A 109 4.52 -3.78 9.92
CA ASP A 109 4.37 -3.26 11.28
C ASP A 109 3.93 -1.78 11.27
N VAL A 110 2.66 -1.55 11.64
CA VAL A 110 2.09 -0.21 11.74
C VAL A 110 2.50 0.49 13.04
N ASP A 111 2.82 -0.25 14.10
CA ASP A 111 3.30 0.31 15.37
C ASP A 111 4.73 0.87 15.21
N GLU A 112 5.61 0.14 14.51
CA GLU A 112 6.95 0.62 14.15
C GLU A 112 6.84 1.88 13.26
N PHE A 113 5.99 1.84 12.24
CA PHE A 113 5.79 2.97 11.33
C PHE A 113 5.33 4.25 12.05
N GLU A 114 4.36 4.13 12.97
CA GLU A 114 3.87 5.25 13.79
C GLU A 114 4.99 5.83 14.69
N GLN A 115 5.80 4.97 15.30
CA GLN A 115 6.95 5.42 16.10
C GLN A 115 7.98 6.20 15.27
N GLU A 116 8.28 5.73 14.06
CA GLU A 116 9.20 6.41 13.15
C GLU A 116 8.64 7.73 12.63
N MET A 117 7.34 7.80 12.35
CA MET A 117 6.67 9.08 12.04
C MET A 117 6.83 10.09 13.18
N HIS A 118 6.64 9.68 14.43
CA HIS A 118 6.86 10.55 15.59
C HIS A 118 8.31 11.04 15.70
N LYS A 119 9.30 10.20 15.39
CA LYS A 119 10.73 10.57 15.45
C LYS A 119 11.12 11.54 14.34
N ILE A 120 10.59 11.33 13.14
CA ILE A 120 10.98 12.11 11.94
C ILE A 120 10.21 13.42 11.86
N MET A 121 8.95 13.44 12.29
CA MET A 121 8.03 14.57 12.15
C MET A 121 7.81 15.33 13.46
N SER A 122 8.68 15.14 14.47
CA SER A 122 8.62 15.83 15.76
C SER A 122 8.78 17.33 15.60
#